data_AF-A0A7K9A312-F1
#
_entry.id   AF-A0A7K9A312-F1
#
_cell.length_a   1.000
_cell.length_b   1.000
_cell.length_c   1.000
_cell.angle_alpha   90.00
_cell.angle_beta   90.00
_cell.angle_gamma   90.00
#
_symmetry.space_group_name_H-M   'P 1'
#
loop_
_entity.id
_entity.type
_entity.pdbx_description
1 polymer ?
#
loop_
_entity_poly.entity_id
_entity_poly.type
_entity_poly.pdbx_seq_one_letter_code
_entity_poly.pdbx_strand_id
1 'polypeptide(L)'
;VPIPCYLFALVVGALESRKIGPRTLVWAEKELVDKSAYEFSEAEAMLKTAEDLAGPYVWGQYDLLVLPPSFPYGGMENPCLTFVTPTLLAGDRSLSNVIAHEISHSWTGNLVTNKTWEHFWLNEGHTVYLERRIGGRLFGEQFRHFQALGGWRELQNTINTLGDKNPVTNLVVNLDEVDPDVAYSSVPYEKGFALLFYLEQLLGGPDVFIGFLKAYVQQFAYKSIVTEDWKKFLYSYFKDKVDILDKVDWNSWFHAPGMPPVKPTYDMTLSNACIALSQRWIEAKESDLGSFSSADLKEMSSHQIIEFLTLLLLEPPLPLSHVQRMQEVYDFNAINNSEIRFRWLRLCIRSTWEEAIPLALKMATDQGRMKFTRPLFRDLYSFEKSRDLAVKTFQEHRASMHPVTSMLVGKDLNQDQ
;
A
#
# COMPACT_ATOMS: atom_id res chain seq x y z
N VAL A 1 -0.35 26.67 8.96
CA VAL A 1 -1.57 25.83 9.02
C VAL A 1 -1.52 25.02 10.32
N PRO A 2 -2.59 24.95 11.13
CA PRO A 2 -2.62 24.10 12.33
C PRO A 2 -2.50 22.61 11.97
N ILE A 3 -1.78 21.83 12.79
CA ILE A 3 -1.56 20.39 12.55
C ILE A 3 -1.75 19.58 13.84
N PRO A 4 -2.22 18.32 13.77
CA PRO A 4 -2.07 17.35 14.85
C PRO A 4 -0.59 17.01 15.10
N CYS A 5 -0.23 16.65 16.33
CA CYS A 5 1.18 16.49 16.72
C CYS A 5 1.90 15.31 16.04
N TYR A 6 1.18 14.27 15.60
CA TYR A 6 1.79 13.11 14.91
C TYR A 6 2.43 13.48 13.56
N LEU A 7 2.05 14.63 12.99
CA LEU A 7 2.61 15.14 11.74
C LEU A 7 3.91 15.91 11.92
N PHE A 8 4.30 16.22 13.15
CA PHE A 8 5.59 16.84 13.42
C PHE A 8 6.72 15.88 13.01
N ALA A 9 7.69 16.39 12.24
CA ALA A 9 8.85 15.62 11.80
C ALA A 9 10.14 16.43 11.90
N LEU A 10 11.23 15.69 12.09
CA LEU A 10 12.59 16.22 12.11
C LEU A 10 13.51 15.21 11.44
N VAL A 11 14.37 15.70 10.55
CA VAL A 11 15.51 14.95 10.02
C VAL A 11 16.77 15.80 10.18
N VAL A 12 17.89 15.16 10.50
CA VAL A 12 19.22 15.78 10.51
C VAL A 12 20.18 14.81 9.86
N GLY A 13 20.93 15.27 8.86
CA GLY A 13 21.87 14.45 8.10
C GLY A 13 22.57 15.24 7.01
N ALA A 14 23.42 14.57 6.24
CA ALA A 14 24.11 15.14 5.08
C ALA A 14 23.18 15.14 3.85
N LEU A 15 22.23 16.09 3.85
CA LEU A 15 21.18 16.16 2.84
C LEU A 15 21.55 17.14 1.70
N GLU A 16 21.35 16.67 0.48
CA GLU A 16 21.39 17.47 -0.75
C GLU A 16 19.98 17.64 -1.30
N SER A 17 19.76 18.67 -2.13
CA SER A 17 18.46 18.89 -2.79
C SER A 17 18.55 19.05 -4.30
N ARG A 18 17.46 18.70 -4.98
CA ARG A 18 17.22 18.98 -6.40
C ARG A 18 15.82 19.53 -6.59
N LYS A 19 15.68 20.53 -7.44
CA LYS A 19 14.36 21.06 -7.83
C LYS A 19 13.73 20.16 -8.88
N ILE A 20 12.54 19.65 -8.61
CA ILE A 20 11.78 18.77 -9.52
C ILE A 20 10.42 19.34 -9.93
N GLY A 21 10.02 20.46 -9.34
CA GLY A 21 8.79 21.17 -9.69
C GLY A 21 8.84 22.65 -9.33
N PRO A 22 7.80 23.42 -9.64
CA PRO A 22 7.72 24.84 -9.29
C PRO A 22 7.68 25.07 -7.77
N ARG A 23 7.22 24.08 -6.99
CA ARG A 23 7.02 24.12 -5.53
C ARG A 23 7.51 22.85 -4.80
N THR A 24 8.41 22.11 -5.44
CA THR A 24 8.90 20.81 -4.95
C THR A 24 10.41 20.70 -5.13
N LEU A 25 11.09 20.50 -4.02
CA LEU A 25 12.43 19.94 -3.94
C LEU A 25 12.35 18.46 -3.54
N VAL A 26 13.26 17.66 -4.06
CA VAL A 26 13.57 16.35 -3.50
C VAL A 26 14.87 16.45 -2.71
N TRP A 27 14.86 15.89 -1.51
CA TRP A 27 15.96 15.82 -0.56
C TRP A 27 16.40 14.37 -0.40
N ALA A 28 17.70 14.12 -0.38
CA ALA A 28 18.27 12.80 -0.09
C ALA A 28 19.77 12.95 0.24
N GLU A 29 20.41 11.86 0.65
CA GLU A 29 21.88 11.77 0.58
C GLU A 29 22.35 11.89 -0.88
N LYS A 30 23.58 12.37 -1.06
CA LYS A 30 24.16 12.73 -2.36
C LYS A 30 24.08 11.58 -3.39
N GLU A 31 24.22 10.35 -2.92
CA GLU A 31 24.23 9.12 -3.72
C GLU A 31 22.87 8.81 -4.34
N LEU A 32 21.78 9.31 -3.75
CA LEU A 32 20.41 9.00 -4.16
C LEU A 32 19.70 10.18 -4.84
N VAL A 33 20.11 11.43 -4.56
CA VAL A 33 19.32 12.62 -4.92
C VAL A 33 18.97 12.72 -6.41
N ASP A 34 19.88 12.36 -7.31
CA ASP A 34 19.62 12.42 -8.75
C ASP A 34 18.69 11.29 -9.23
N LYS A 35 18.77 10.09 -8.63
CA LYS A 35 17.82 9.00 -8.89
C LYS A 35 16.43 9.38 -8.40
N SER A 36 16.34 9.93 -7.19
CA SER A 36 15.09 10.41 -6.60
C SER A 36 14.46 11.52 -7.44
N ALA A 37 15.28 12.42 -8.00
CA ALA A 37 14.78 13.48 -8.86
C ALA A 37 14.14 12.94 -10.15
N TYR A 38 14.71 11.91 -10.76
CA TYR A 38 14.10 11.23 -11.90
C TYR A 38 12.82 10.48 -11.50
N GLU A 39 12.88 9.71 -10.40
CA GLU A 39 11.79 8.83 -9.96
C GLU A 39 10.51 9.63 -9.64
N PHE A 40 10.65 10.80 -9.02
CA PHE A 40 9.51 11.60 -8.54
C PHE A 40 9.19 12.82 -9.40
N SER A 41 9.70 12.86 -10.63
CA SER A 41 9.47 13.98 -11.57
C SER A 41 8.00 14.24 -11.92
N GLU A 42 7.09 13.31 -11.62
CA GLU A 42 5.64 13.43 -11.84
C GLU A 42 4.89 14.15 -10.69
N ALA A 43 5.58 14.49 -9.59
CA ALA A 43 4.95 15.06 -8.39
C ALA A 43 4.09 16.30 -8.66
N GLU A 44 4.54 17.23 -9.51
CA GLU A 44 3.76 18.44 -9.82
C GLU A 44 2.49 18.13 -10.63
N ALA A 45 2.53 17.14 -11.52
CA ALA A 45 1.34 16.72 -12.26
C ALA A 45 0.31 16.07 -11.33
N MET A 46 0.78 15.27 -10.37
CA MET A 46 -0.05 14.69 -9.31
C MET A 46 -0.64 15.78 -8.41
N LEU A 47 0.15 16.76 -7.96
CA LEU A 47 -0.32 17.88 -7.12
C LEU A 47 -1.43 18.68 -7.81
N LYS A 48 -1.24 19.06 -9.09
CA LYS A 48 -2.27 19.77 -9.86
C LYS A 48 -3.55 18.96 -10.01
N THR A 49 -3.41 17.66 -10.22
CA THR A 49 -4.56 16.75 -10.31
C THR A 49 -5.29 16.65 -8.97
N ALA A 50 -4.56 16.54 -7.87
CA ALA A 50 -5.13 16.53 -6.53
C ALA A 50 -5.85 17.85 -6.20
N GLU A 51 -5.27 19.00 -6.58
CA GLU A 51 -5.90 20.32 -6.39
C GLU A 51 -7.24 20.47 -7.12
N ASP A 52 -7.33 19.95 -8.35
CA ASP A 52 -8.58 19.93 -9.12
C ASP A 52 -9.68 19.12 -8.40
N LEU A 53 -9.29 17.92 -7.95
CA LEU A 53 -10.15 16.93 -7.33
C LEU A 53 -10.61 17.33 -5.91
N ALA A 54 -9.70 17.82 -5.07
CA ALA A 54 -9.92 18.01 -3.64
C ALA A 54 -10.00 19.49 -3.20
N GLY A 55 -9.58 20.44 -4.04
CA GLY A 55 -9.53 21.87 -3.73
C GLY A 55 -8.11 22.40 -3.51
N PRO A 56 -7.94 23.68 -3.13
CA PRO A 56 -6.62 24.32 -3.11
C PRO A 56 -5.60 23.63 -2.19
N TYR A 57 -4.34 23.58 -2.60
CA TYR A 57 -3.23 23.18 -1.74
C TYR A 57 -2.82 24.35 -0.84
N VAL A 58 -2.90 24.18 0.48
CA VAL A 58 -2.73 25.31 1.45
C VAL A 58 -1.38 25.34 2.17
N TRP A 59 -0.48 24.40 1.86
CA TRP A 59 0.78 24.22 2.61
C TRP A 59 1.97 24.96 1.99
N GLY A 60 1.78 25.60 0.83
CA GLY A 60 2.83 26.33 0.12
C GLY A 60 3.75 25.39 -0.66
N GLN A 61 4.76 24.82 0.00
CA GLN A 61 5.70 23.87 -0.60
C GLN A 61 5.22 22.43 -0.42
N TYR A 62 5.56 21.57 -1.37
CA TYR A 62 5.45 20.11 -1.24
C TYR A 62 6.81 19.52 -1.57
N ASP A 63 7.65 19.29 -0.58
CA ASP A 63 8.95 18.65 -0.78
C ASP A 63 8.87 17.15 -0.48
N LEU A 64 9.81 16.39 -1.04
CA LEU A 64 10.00 14.97 -0.78
C LEU A 64 11.35 14.74 -0.12
N LEU A 65 11.41 13.86 0.87
CA LEU A 65 12.66 13.40 1.49
C LEU A 65 12.78 11.89 1.34
N VAL A 66 13.80 11.44 0.62
CA VAL A 66 14.17 10.03 0.58
C VAL A 66 15.03 9.70 1.79
N LEU A 67 14.48 8.90 2.69
CA LEU A 67 15.16 8.49 3.90
C LEU A 67 16.14 7.34 3.66
N PRO A 68 17.01 7.04 4.65
CA PRO A 68 17.81 5.82 4.64
C PRO A 68 16.94 4.54 4.57
N PRO A 69 17.50 3.40 4.14
CA PRO A 69 16.74 2.17 3.92
C PRO A 69 15.98 1.63 5.13
N SER A 70 16.36 2.00 6.37
CA SER A 70 15.69 1.55 7.59
C SER A 70 14.35 2.23 7.88
N PHE A 71 13.94 3.23 7.07
CA PHE A 71 12.63 3.86 7.21
C PHE A 71 11.50 2.80 7.10
N PRO A 72 10.61 2.70 8.11
CA PRO A 72 9.75 1.52 8.27
C PRO A 72 8.48 1.52 7.40
N TYR A 73 8.12 2.65 6.79
CA TYR A 73 6.88 2.82 6.02
C TYR A 73 7.14 3.05 4.52
N GLY A 74 6.07 3.10 3.72
CA GLY A 74 6.16 3.51 2.31
C GLY A 74 6.41 5.01 2.19
N GLY A 75 5.55 5.79 2.82
CA GLY A 75 5.75 7.21 3.03
C GLY A 75 5.21 7.64 4.40
N MET A 76 5.37 8.92 4.69
CA MET A 76 4.73 9.63 5.79
C MET A 76 4.44 11.05 5.31
N GLU A 77 3.20 11.47 5.51
CA GLU A 77 2.58 12.67 4.94
C GLU A 77 2.94 13.96 5.66
N ASN A 78 4.15 14.04 6.24
CA ASN A 78 4.58 15.20 7.01
C ASN A 78 4.41 16.49 6.19
N PRO A 79 3.59 17.46 6.65
CA PRO A 79 3.24 18.63 5.85
C PRO A 79 4.50 19.39 5.42
N CYS A 80 4.49 19.86 4.17
CA CYS A 80 5.60 20.54 3.51
C CYS A 80 6.82 19.67 3.15
N LEU A 81 7.00 18.48 3.75
CA LEU A 81 8.15 17.60 3.52
C LEU A 81 7.77 16.13 3.74
N THR A 82 7.15 15.51 2.75
CA THR A 82 6.78 14.09 2.79
C THR A 82 8.03 13.21 2.87
N PHE A 83 8.06 12.27 3.80
CA PHE A 83 9.13 11.27 3.90
C PHE A 83 8.77 10.06 3.05
N VAL A 84 9.74 9.48 2.34
CA VAL A 84 9.55 8.28 1.52
C VAL A 84 10.69 7.29 1.66
N THR A 85 10.37 6.01 1.48
CA THR A 85 11.36 4.92 1.44
C THR A 85 12.20 4.96 0.16
N PRO A 86 13.50 4.62 0.22
CA PRO A 86 14.32 4.48 -0.98
C PRO A 86 13.92 3.24 -1.81
N THR A 87 13.07 2.35 -1.27
CA THR A 87 12.53 1.21 -2.01
C THR A 87 11.56 1.61 -3.13
N LEU A 88 11.17 2.89 -3.22
CA LEU A 88 10.42 3.45 -4.36
C LEU A 88 11.30 3.71 -5.59
N LEU A 89 12.63 3.72 -5.45
CA LEU A 89 13.58 3.99 -6.53
C LEU A 89 13.72 2.79 -7.48
N ALA A 90 12.64 2.47 -8.20
CA ALA A 90 12.58 1.35 -9.13
C ALA A 90 13.33 1.62 -10.45
N GLY A 91 13.54 2.90 -10.80
CA GLY A 91 14.19 3.35 -12.03
C GLY A 91 13.25 3.55 -13.21
N ASP A 92 11.94 3.32 -13.02
CA ASP A 92 10.91 3.39 -14.04
C ASP A 92 9.65 4.15 -13.60
N ARG A 93 9.64 4.71 -12.37
CA ARG A 93 8.53 5.45 -11.75
C ARG A 93 7.29 4.60 -11.46
N SER A 94 7.37 3.28 -11.59
CA SER A 94 6.22 2.38 -11.39
C SER A 94 5.66 2.37 -9.97
N LEU A 95 6.41 2.88 -8.99
CA LEU A 95 5.98 2.97 -7.60
C LEU A 95 5.56 4.39 -7.18
N SER A 96 5.31 5.27 -8.16
CA SER A 96 4.92 6.67 -7.93
C SER A 96 3.52 6.83 -7.34
N ASN A 97 2.71 5.77 -7.28
CA ASN A 97 1.41 5.78 -6.59
C ASN A 97 1.55 6.13 -5.10
N VAL A 98 2.68 5.77 -4.45
CA VAL A 98 2.97 6.21 -3.09
C VAL A 98 3.10 7.73 -3.02
N ILE A 99 3.69 8.40 -4.01
CA ILE A 99 3.73 9.87 -4.04
C ILE A 99 2.32 10.45 -4.19
N ALA A 100 1.47 9.87 -5.03
CA ALA A 100 0.07 10.27 -5.14
C ALA A 100 -0.70 10.09 -3.82
N HIS A 101 -0.37 9.05 -3.04
CA HIS A 101 -0.92 8.79 -1.71
C HIS A 101 -0.54 9.91 -0.73
N GLU A 102 0.76 10.20 -0.59
CA GLU A 102 1.23 11.23 0.33
C GLU A 102 0.77 12.64 -0.08
N ILE A 103 0.66 12.91 -1.39
CA ILE A 103 0.03 14.14 -1.90
C ILE A 103 -1.42 14.23 -1.40
N SER A 104 -2.18 13.15 -1.52
CA SER A 104 -3.62 13.11 -1.17
C SER A 104 -3.87 13.41 0.31
N HIS A 105 -2.98 12.93 1.19
CA HIS A 105 -3.04 13.25 2.62
C HIS A 105 -3.00 14.74 2.95
N SER A 106 -2.47 15.57 2.06
CA SER A 106 -2.49 17.03 2.19
C SER A 106 -3.91 17.59 2.36
N TRP A 107 -4.94 16.83 1.97
CA TRP A 107 -6.35 17.11 2.26
C TRP A 107 -6.95 16.10 3.25
N THR A 108 -6.77 14.80 3.02
CA THR A 108 -7.40 13.71 3.80
C THR A 108 -6.42 13.12 4.81
N GLY A 109 -6.36 13.72 6.00
CA GLY A 109 -5.39 13.42 7.05
C GLY A 109 -4.84 14.71 7.64
N ASN A 110 -4.20 15.53 6.80
CA ASN A 110 -3.54 16.76 7.24
C ASN A 110 -4.52 17.92 7.44
N LEU A 111 -5.53 18.06 6.57
CA LEU A 111 -6.58 19.08 6.72
C LEU A 111 -7.82 18.56 7.44
N VAL A 112 -8.29 17.36 7.08
CA VAL A 112 -9.35 16.66 7.78
C VAL A 112 -8.74 15.45 8.46
N THR A 113 -8.63 15.49 9.78
CA THR A 113 -7.92 14.45 10.55
C THR A 113 -8.91 13.54 11.28
N ASN A 114 -8.59 12.26 11.42
CA ASN A 114 -9.25 11.41 12.40
C ASN A 114 -9.08 11.99 13.83
N LYS A 115 -10.16 12.00 14.62
CA LYS A 115 -10.12 12.53 16.00
C LYS A 115 -9.37 11.62 16.97
N THR A 116 -9.46 10.31 16.75
CA THR A 116 -8.76 9.25 17.48
C THR A 116 -8.38 8.14 16.50
N TRP A 117 -7.48 7.25 16.88
CA TRP A 117 -6.92 6.22 15.99
C TRP A 117 -7.93 5.12 15.61
N GLU A 118 -9.02 4.96 16.35
CA GLU A 118 -10.13 4.08 15.98
C GLU A 118 -10.77 4.48 14.64
N HIS A 119 -10.67 5.77 14.29
CA HIS A 119 -11.21 6.35 13.06
C HIS A 119 -10.13 6.54 11.98
N PHE A 120 -8.99 5.86 12.08
CA PHE A 120 -7.86 6.01 11.16
C PHE A 120 -8.23 5.76 9.69
N TRP A 121 -9.24 4.92 9.42
CA TRP A 121 -9.78 4.72 8.07
C TRP A 121 -10.28 6.01 7.39
N LEU A 122 -10.65 7.04 8.16
CA LEU A 122 -11.05 8.33 7.58
C LEU A 122 -9.89 9.02 6.88
N ASN A 123 -8.67 8.88 7.39
CA ASN A 123 -7.48 9.33 6.69
C ASN A 123 -7.25 8.38 5.51
N GLU A 124 -6.98 7.12 5.79
CA GLU A 124 -6.45 6.19 4.79
C GLU A 124 -7.42 5.84 3.69
N GLY A 125 -8.68 5.55 4.01
CA GLY A 125 -9.69 5.21 3.02
C GLY A 125 -9.91 6.34 2.01
N HIS A 126 -9.99 7.57 2.48
CA HIS A 126 -10.15 8.75 1.60
C HIS A 126 -8.87 9.07 0.83
N THR A 127 -7.70 8.90 1.45
CA THR A 127 -6.41 9.07 0.78
C THR A 127 -6.24 8.08 -0.34
N VAL A 128 -6.46 6.77 -0.11
CA VAL A 128 -6.41 5.74 -1.17
C VAL A 128 -7.45 6.01 -2.25
N TYR A 129 -8.63 6.53 -1.88
CA TYR A 129 -9.63 6.94 -2.86
C TYR A 129 -9.10 8.07 -3.75
N LEU A 130 -8.53 9.13 -3.18
CA LEU A 130 -7.98 10.26 -3.95
C LEU A 130 -6.73 9.87 -4.74
N GLU A 131 -5.83 9.07 -4.17
CA GLU A 131 -4.66 8.47 -4.82
C GLU A 131 -5.07 7.76 -6.12
N ARG A 132 -6.04 6.85 -6.02
CA ARG A 132 -6.52 6.08 -7.17
C ARG A 132 -7.25 6.97 -8.19
N ARG A 133 -7.90 8.05 -7.75
CA ARG A 133 -8.48 9.06 -8.67
C ARG A 133 -7.41 9.86 -9.40
N ILE A 134 -6.29 10.19 -8.75
CA ILE A 134 -5.12 10.80 -9.41
C ILE A 134 -4.56 9.84 -10.45
N GLY A 135 -4.34 8.57 -10.08
CA GLY A 135 -3.90 7.52 -11.01
C GLY A 135 -4.85 7.35 -12.20
N GLY A 136 -6.16 7.37 -11.97
CA GLY A 136 -7.17 7.32 -13.04
C GLY A 136 -7.13 8.51 -14.00
N ARG A 137 -6.80 9.71 -13.51
CA ARG A 137 -6.64 10.91 -14.35
C ARG A 137 -5.35 10.89 -15.18
N LEU A 138 -4.28 10.31 -14.65
CA LEU A 138 -2.97 10.25 -15.32
C LEU A 138 -2.87 9.07 -16.30
N PHE A 139 -3.44 7.91 -15.93
CA PHE A 139 -3.22 6.64 -16.63
C PHE A 139 -4.52 5.98 -17.13
N GLY A 140 -5.68 6.62 -16.89
CA GLY A 140 -6.98 6.18 -17.38
C GLY A 140 -7.79 5.37 -16.36
N GLU A 141 -9.10 5.32 -16.59
CA GLU A 141 -10.06 4.73 -15.63
C GLU A 141 -9.86 3.23 -15.44
N GLN A 142 -9.44 2.50 -16.47
CA GLN A 142 -9.09 1.09 -16.36
C GLN A 142 -7.92 0.86 -15.39
N PHE A 143 -6.95 1.78 -15.34
CA PHE A 143 -5.85 1.71 -14.37
C PHE A 143 -6.34 1.95 -12.94
N ARG A 144 -7.28 2.89 -12.73
CA ARG A 144 -7.93 3.09 -11.42
C ARG A 144 -8.61 1.81 -10.94
N HIS A 145 -9.40 1.18 -11.79
CA HIS A 145 -10.08 -0.09 -11.46
C HIS A 145 -9.08 -1.23 -11.22
N PHE A 146 -7.98 -1.29 -11.98
CA PHE A 146 -6.90 -2.26 -11.78
C PHE A 146 -6.26 -2.11 -10.40
N GLN A 147 -5.89 -0.90 -10.00
CA GLN A 147 -5.34 -0.62 -8.66
C GLN A 147 -6.36 -0.92 -7.56
N ALA A 148 -7.63 -0.58 -7.77
CA ALA A 148 -8.72 -0.88 -6.84
C ALA A 148 -8.92 -2.39 -6.63
N LEU A 149 -8.83 -3.18 -7.69
CA LEU A 149 -8.91 -4.64 -7.62
C LEU A 149 -7.70 -5.26 -6.92
N GLY A 150 -6.49 -4.75 -7.21
CA GLY A 150 -5.27 -5.16 -6.50
C GLY A 150 -5.38 -4.89 -5.00
N GLY A 151 -5.89 -3.72 -4.62
CA GLY A 151 -6.19 -3.37 -3.22
C GLY A 151 -7.17 -4.33 -2.54
N TRP A 152 -8.23 -4.75 -3.23
CA TRP A 152 -9.14 -5.78 -2.73
C TRP A 152 -8.44 -7.12 -2.45
N ARG A 153 -7.47 -7.50 -3.29
CA ARG A 153 -6.66 -8.72 -3.12
C ARG A 153 -5.69 -8.60 -1.94
N GLU A 154 -5.08 -7.43 -1.74
CA GLU A 154 -4.25 -7.14 -0.57
C GLU A 154 -5.06 -7.16 0.74
N LEU A 155 -6.30 -6.66 0.71
CA LEU A 155 -7.23 -6.77 1.84
C LEU A 155 -7.54 -8.23 2.18
N GLN A 156 -7.84 -9.05 1.16
CA GLN A 156 -8.07 -10.49 1.34
C GLN A 156 -6.85 -11.18 1.95
N ASN A 157 -5.65 -10.89 1.46
CA ASN A 157 -4.39 -11.42 2.02
C ASN A 157 -4.20 -11.04 3.48
N THR A 158 -4.50 -9.78 3.82
CA THR A 158 -4.33 -9.25 5.17
C THR A 158 -5.32 -9.90 6.13
N ILE A 159 -6.59 -10.03 5.74
CA ILE A 159 -7.61 -10.72 6.53
C ILE A 159 -7.30 -12.21 6.69
N ASN A 160 -6.82 -12.89 5.64
CA ASN A 160 -6.39 -14.29 5.74
C ASN A 160 -5.23 -14.46 6.73
N THR A 161 -4.33 -13.47 6.80
CA THR A 161 -3.19 -13.48 7.73
C THR A 161 -3.62 -13.21 9.18
N LEU A 162 -4.50 -12.23 9.39
CA LEU A 162 -4.93 -11.80 10.73
C LEU A 162 -6.05 -12.69 11.32
N GLY A 163 -6.81 -13.37 10.46
CA GLY A 163 -8.03 -14.11 10.79
C GLY A 163 -9.30 -13.30 10.51
N ASP A 164 -10.29 -13.94 9.90
CA ASP A 164 -11.58 -13.35 9.48
C ASP A 164 -12.47 -12.89 10.65
N LYS A 165 -12.21 -13.38 11.85
CA LYS A 165 -12.91 -13.00 13.10
C LYS A 165 -12.12 -12.04 13.97
N ASN A 166 -10.93 -11.63 13.55
CA ASN A 166 -10.05 -10.80 14.35
C ASN A 166 -10.59 -9.35 14.40
N PRO A 167 -10.86 -8.76 15.58
CA PRO A 167 -11.40 -7.39 15.70
C PRO A 167 -10.53 -6.30 15.06
N VAL A 168 -9.22 -6.52 14.87
CA VAL A 168 -8.36 -5.56 14.15
C VAL A 168 -8.67 -5.49 12.64
N THR A 169 -9.55 -6.36 12.14
CA THR A 169 -10.06 -6.32 10.76
C THR A 169 -11.36 -5.53 10.61
N ASN A 170 -11.88 -4.96 11.71
CA ASN A 170 -12.96 -3.98 11.67
C ASN A 170 -12.47 -2.69 10.98
N LEU A 171 -13.40 -1.95 10.35
CA LEU A 171 -13.04 -0.67 9.74
C LEU A 171 -12.89 0.42 10.80
N VAL A 172 -13.80 0.43 11.78
CA VAL A 172 -13.68 1.19 13.03
C VAL A 172 -13.26 0.20 14.11
N VAL A 173 -11.98 0.22 14.45
CA VAL A 173 -11.38 -0.69 15.43
C VAL A 173 -11.65 -0.20 16.85
N ASN A 174 -11.57 -1.09 17.84
CA ASN A 174 -11.42 -0.70 19.24
C ASN A 174 -9.94 -0.87 19.62
N LEU A 175 -9.31 0.20 20.11
CA LEU A 175 -7.91 0.22 20.52
C LEU A 175 -7.71 0.28 22.05
N ASP A 176 -8.78 0.07 22.82
CA ASP A 176 -8.67 -0.11 24.27
C ASP A 176 -7.66 -1.22 24.58
N GLU A 177 -6.57 -0.86 25.28
CA GLU A 177 -5.46 -1.75 25.65
C GLU A 177 -4.71 -2.40 24.47
N VAL A 178 -4.88 -1.90 23.24
CA VAL A 178 -4.17 -2.37 22.05
C VAL A 178 -3.17 -1.32 21.59
N ASP A 179 -1.90 -1.72 21.48
CA ASP A 179 -0.86 -0.90 20.85
C ASP A 179 -1.23 -0.63 19.36
N PRO A 180 -1.39 0.65 18.94
CA PRO A 180 -1.74 0.99 17.56
C PRO A 180 -0.79 0.38 16.51
N ASP A 181 0.50 0.23 16.81
CA ASP A 181 1.48 -0.35 15.89
C ASP A 181 1.24 -1.86 15.69
N VAL A 182 0.64 -2.55 16.66
CA VAL A 182 0.25 -3.96 16.56
C VAL A 182 -1.04 -4.10 15.73
N ALA A 183 -1.96 -3.14 15.84
CA ALA A 183 -3.20 -3.10 15.05
C ALA A 183 -2.98 -2.64 13.60
N TYR A 184 -1.87 -1.94 13.33
CA TYR A 184 -1.54 -1.41 12.01
C TYR A 184 -1.51 -2.49 10.93
N SER A 185 -2.28 -2.27 9.86
CA SER A 185 -2.39 -3.16 8.71
C SER A 185 -2.92 -2.40 7.48
N SER A 186 -3.13 -3.09 6.36
CA SER A 186 -3.77 -2.52 5.17
C SER A 186 -5.31 -2.43 5.30
N VAL A 187 -5.91 -2.92 6.38
CA VAL A 187 -7.37 -2.91 6.58
C VAL A 187 -7.96 -1.50 6.48
N PRO A 188 -7.52 -0.48 7.26
CA PRO A 188 -8.11 0.86 7.18
C PRO A 188 -7.97 1.51 5.79
N TYR A 189 -6.91 1.17 5.07
CA TYR A 189 -6.64 1.61 3.68
C TYR A 189 -7.66 0.99 2.72
N GLU A 190 -7.67 -0.33 2.62
CA GLU A 190 -8.39 -1.02 1.55
C GLU A 190 -9.86 -1.28 1.87
N LYS A 191 -10.20 -1.53 3.14
CA LYS A 191 -11.60 -1.64 3.58
C LYS A 191 -12.28 -0.27 3.57
N GLY A 192 -11.55 0.78 3.95
CA GLY A 192 -12.00 2.17 3.84
C GLY A 192 -12.21 2.60 2.40
N PHE A 193 -11.24 2.34 1.52
CA PHE A 193 -11.39 2.56 0.09
C PHE A 193 -12.58 1.78 -0.49
N ALA A 194 -12.72 0.49 -0.15
CA ALA A 194 -13.80 -0.35 -0.68
C ALA A 194 -15.19 0.20 -0.30
N LEU A 195 -15.35 0.76 0.90
CA LEU A 195 -16.57 1.45 1.31
C LEU A 195 -16.84 2.68 0.42
N LEU A 196 -15.84 3.54 0.23
CA LEU A 196 -15.99 4.74 -0.59
C LEU A 196 -16.25 4.41 -2.07
N PHE A 197 -15.61 3.37 -2.59
CA PHE A 197 -15.80 2.92 -3.96
C PHE A 197 -17.17 2.26 -4.17
N TYR A 198 -17.65 1.50 -3.19
CA TYR A 198 -19.03 1.01 -3.15
C TYR A 198 -20.05 2.16 -3.14
N LEU A 199 -19.84 3.17 -2.29
CA LEU A 199 -20.71 4.34 -2.21
C LEU A 199 -20.67 5.18 -3.49
N GLU A 200 -19.51 5.31 -4.13
CA GLU A 200 -19.37 5.95 -5.44
C GLU A 200 -20.30 5.27 -6.46
N GLN A 201 -20.22 3.94 -6.58
CA GLN A 201 -21.05 3.17 -7.51
C GLN A 201 -22.54 3.33 -7.20
N LEU A 202 -22.89 3.30 -5.91
CA LEU A 202 -24.26 3.37 -5.43
C LEU A 202 -24.88 4.77 -5.63
N LEU A 203 -24.07 5.82 -5.52
CA LEU A 203 -24.54 7.22 -5.48
C LEU A 203 -24.41 7.95 -6.82
N GLY A 204 -24.08 7.24 -7.91
CA GLY A 204 -24.13 7.79 -9.27
C GLY A 204 -22.77 8.02 -9.94
N GLY A 205 -21.73 7.33 -9.47
CA GLY A 205 -20.44 7.26 -10.15
C GLY A 205 -19.39 8.29 -9.68
N PRO A 206 -18.18 8.22 -10.26
CA PRO A 206 -17.01 8.96 -9.80
C PRO A 206 -17.18 10.48 -9.84
N ASP A 207 -17.90 11.02 -10.83
CA ASP A 207 -18.09 12.47 -10.96
C ASP A 207 -19.04 13.03 -9.90
N VAL A 208 -20.01 12.24 -9.45
CA VAL A 208 -20.90 12.62 -8.35
C VAL A 208 -20.15 12.55 -7.03
N PHE A 209 -19.41 11.45 -6.80
CA PHE A 209 -18.75 11.22 -5.52
C PHE A 209 -17.54 12.13 -5.28
N ILE A 210 -16.85 12.59 -6.34
CA ILE A 210 -15.78 13.58 -6.17
C ILE A 210 -16.33 14.94 -5.70
N GLY A 211 -17.55 15.30 -6.08
CA GLY A 211 -18.25 16.47 -5.54
C GLY A 211 -18.44 16.37 -4.03
N PHE A 212 -18.81 15.17 -3.54
CA PHE A 212 -18.89 14.90 -2.10
C PHE A 212 -17.52 15.01 -1.42
N LEU A 213 -16.46 14.41 -1.99
CA LEU A 213 -15.10 14.49 -1.41
C LEU A 213 -14.66 15.94 -1.22
N LYS A 214 -14.84 16.80 -2.24
CA LYS A 214 -14.47 18.22 -2.19
C LYS A 214 -15.27 18.97 -1.12
N ALA A 215 -16.57 18.71 -1.01
CA ALA A 215 -17.42 19.30 0.01
C ALA A 215 -17.06 18.81 1.42
N TYR A 216 -16.70 17.53 1.57
CA TYR A 216 -16.23 16.93 2.82
C TYR A 216 -14.96 17.60 3.31
N VAL A 217 -13.96 17.74 2.42
CA VAL A 217 -12.70 18.42 2.73
C VAL A 217 -12.98 19.88 3.14
N GLN A 218 -13.84 20.60 2.42
CA GLN A 218 -14.18 21.97 2.75
C GLN A 218 -14.91 22.10 4.10
N GLN A 219 -15.85 21.19 4.40
CA GLN A 219 -16.65 21.22 5.62
C GLN A 219 -15.80 21.01 6.88
N PHE A 220 -14.81 20.13 6.79
CA PHE A 220 -14.02 19.66 7.93
C PHE A 220 -12.57 20.14 7.93
N ALA A 221 -12.16 21.00 6.98
CA ALA A 221 -10.83 21.59 6.97
C ALA A 221 -10.46 22.18 8.34
N TYR A 222 -9.24 21.87 8.79
CA TYR A 222 -8.67 22.26 10.08
C TYR A 222 -9.38 21.68 11.30
N LYS A 223 -10.08 20.55 11.14
CA LYS A 223 -10.79 19.86 12.23
C LYS A 223 -10.39 18.39 12.30
N SER A 224 -10.62 17.82 13.47
CA SER A 224 -10.53 16.38 13.70
C SER A 224 -11.92 15.78 13.93
N ILE A 225 -12.27 14.70 13.25
CA ILE A 225 -13.63 14.15 13.19
C ILE A 225 -13.69 12.65 13.51
N VAL A 226 -14.88 12.18 13.86
CA VAL A 226 -15.18 10.74 14.03
C VAL A 226 -16.00 10.21 12.84
N THR A 227 -16.14 8.89 12.73
CA THR A 227 -16.91 8.21 11.67
C THR A 227 -18.35 8.75 11.57
N GLU A 228 -18.95 9.08 12.71
CA GLU A 228 -20.32 9.58 12.82
C GLU A 228 -20.47 10.98 12.23
N ASP A 229 -19.47 11.85 12.39
CA ASP A 229 -19.44 13.17 11.77
C ASP A 229 -19.40 13.04 10.25
N TRP A 230 -18.53 12.15 9.75
CA TRP A 230 -18.42 11.82 8.33
C TRP A 230 -19.75 11.29 7.77
N LYS A 231 -20.35 10.29 8.43
CA LYS A 231 -21.60 9.67 7.99
C LYS A 231 -22.76 10.67 8.02
N LYS A 232 -22.85 11.50 9.06
CA LYS A 232 -23.86 12.56 9.14
C LYS A 232 -23.73 13.55 7.98
N PHE A 233 -22.50 13.92 7.62
CA PHE A 233 -22.26 14.80 6.49
C PHE A 233 -22.58 14.13 5.15
N LEU A 234 -22.25 12.85 4.98
CA LEU A 234 -22.65 12.05 3.80
C LEU A 234 -24.17 12.08 3.59
N TYR A 235 -24.94 11.81 4.65
CA TYR A 235 -26.41 11.87 4.62
C TYR A 235 -26.93 13.28 4.32
N SER A 236 -26.30 14.32 4.88
CA SER A 236 -26.67 15.72 4.61
C SER A 236 -26.38 16.12 3.16
N TYR A 237 -25.26 15.68 2.58
CA TYR A 237 -24.87 15.99 1.21
C TYR A 237 -25.77 15.26 0.21
N PHE A 238 -26.03 13.98 0.45
CA PHE A 238 -26.89 13.13 -0.36
C PHE A 238 -28.32 13.02 0.20
N LYS A 239 -28.87 14.13 0.69
CA LYS A 239 -30.22 14.19 1.30
C LYS A 239 -31.34 13.67 0.38
N ASP A 240 -31.17 13.80 -0.93
CA ASP A 240 -32.14 13.33 -1.94
C ASP A 240 -31.94 11.84 -2.31
N LYS A 241 -30.95 11.17 -1.67
CA LYS A 241 -30.64 9.74 -1.86
C LYS A 241 -30.60 8.98 -0.52
N VAL A 242 -31.27 9.48 0.51
CA VAL A 242 -31.33 8.84 1.83
C VAL A 242 -31.91 7.42 1.74
N ASP A 243 -32.95 7.21 0.92
CA ASP A 243 -33.53 5.87 0.68
C ASP A 243 -32.52 4.85 0.11
N ILE A 244 -31.45 5.33 -0.54
CA ILE A 244 -30.36 4.49 -1.03
C ILE A 244 -29.34 4.25 0.09
N LEU A 245 -28.97 5.29 0.84
CA LEU A 245 -28.03 5.20 1.96
C LEU A 245 -28.56 4.33 3.11
N ASP A 246 -29.87 4.33 3.35
CA ASP A 246 -30.51 3.52 4.40
C ASP A 246 -30.49 2.02 4.11
N LYS A 247 -30.20 1.63 2.86
CA LYS A 247 -30.01 0.22 2.47
C LYS A 247 -28.57 -0.26 2.69
N VAL A 248 -27.63 0.63 3.00
CA VAL A 248 -26.25 0.26 3.29
C VAL A 248 -26.19 -0.39 4.67
N ASP A 249 -25.61 -1.58 4.76
CA ASP A 249 -25.34 -2.25 6.03
C ASP A 249 -24.16 -1.59 6.76
N TRP A 250 -24.40 -0.41 7.32
CA TRP A 250 -23.40 0.39 8.01
C TRP A 250 -22.74 -0.34 9.16
N ASN A 251 -23.49 -1.19 9.87
CA ASN A 251 -22.95 -1.93 11.00
C ASN A 251 -21.91 -2.96 10.54
N SER A 252 -22.21 -3.73 9.49
CA SER A 252 -21.24 -4.67 8.93
C SER A 252 -20.04 -3.97 8.31
N TRP A 253 -20.25 -2.84 7.64
CA TRP A 253 -19.14 -2.06 7.07
C TRP A 253 -18.18 -1.53 8.14
N PHE A 254 -18.70 -0.98 9.25
CA PHE A 254 -17.86 -0.38 10.28
C PHE A 254 -17.32 -1.36 11.31
N HIS A 255 -18.15 -2.29 11.78
CA HIS A 255 -17.91 -3.01 13.02
C HIS A 255 -17.84 -4.54 12.86
N ALA A 256 -18.14 -5.09 11.69
CA ALA A 256 -17.92 -6.52 11.46
C ALA A 256 -16.47 -6.80 11.02
N PRO A 257 -15.84 -7.86 11.56
CA PRO A 257 -14.52 -8.29 11.12
C PRO A 257 -14.61 -8.98 9.75
N GLY A 258 -13.45 -9.23 9.15
CA GLY A 258 -13.33 -9.92 7.87
C GLY A 258 -13.64 -9.04 6.66
N MET A 259 -13.91 -9.68 5.52
CA MET A 259 -14.13 -8.98 4.26
C MET A 259 -15.42 -8.13 4.30
N PRO A 260 -15.49 -7.03 3.53
CA PRO A 260 -16.72 -6.25 3.41
C PRO A 260 -17.95 -7.07 3.04
N PRO A 261 -19.16 -6.65 3.48
CA PRO A 261 -20.40 -7.38 3.16
C PRO A 261 -20.75 -7.34 1.67
N VAL A 262 -20.21 -6.37 0.93
CA VAL A 262 -20.42 -6.21 -0.50
C VAL A 262 -19.09 -5.96 -1.19
N LYS A 263 -18.78 -6.74 -2.22
CA LYS A 263 -17.66 -6.49 -3.12
C LYS A 263 -18.08 -5.49 -4.20
N PRO A 264 -17.39 -4.35 -4.37
CA PRO A 264 -17.63 -3.44 -5.49
C PRO A 264 -17.45 -4.11 -6.85
N THR A 265 -18.00 -3.50 -7.90
CA THR A 265 -17.76 -3.97 -9.28
C THR A 265 -16.46 -3.40 -9.81
N TYR A 266 -15.63 -4.21 -10.46
CA TYR A 266 -14.34 -3.78 -11.02
C TYR A 266 -14.29 -4.06 -12.52
N ASP A 267 -13.75 -3.12 -13.30
CA ASP A 267 -13.29 -3.39 -14.66
C ASP A 267 -12.08 -4.33 -14.58
N MET A 268 -12.11 -5.40 -15.37
CA MET A 268 -11.11 -6.47 -15.33
C MET A 268 -10.10 -6.39 -16.48
N THR A 269 -10.20 -5.36 -17.35
CA THR A 269 -9.49 -5.31 -18.64
C THR A 269 -7.98 -5.51 -18.46
N LEU A 270 -7.36 -4.76 -17.55
CA LEU A 270 -5.91 -4.84 -17.32
C LEU A 270 -5.50 -6.05 -16.47
N SER A 271 -6.41 -6.64 -15.69
CA SER A 271 -6.13 -7.79 -14.83
C SER A 271 -6.32 -9.14 -15.52
N ASN A 272 -7.06 -9.19 -16.63
CA ASN A 272 -7.32 -10.42 -17.39
C ASN A 272 -6.04 -11.16 -17.80
N ALA A 273 -5.03 -10.43 -18.30
CA ALA A 273 -3.75 -11.03 -18.69
C ALA A 273 -2.99 -11.61 -17.48
N CYS A 274 -3.01 -10.92 -16.34
CA CYS A 274 -2.39 -11.39 -15.10
C CYS A 274 -3.07 -12.68 -14.60
N ILE A 275 -4.41 -12.70 -14.60
CA ILE A 275 -5.23 -13.86 -14.20
C ILE A 275 -4.96 -15.04 -15.13
N ALA A 276 -4.97 -14.82 -16.45
CA ALA A 276 -4.74 -15.88 -17.42
C ALA A 276 -3.35 -16.51 -17.26
N LEU A 277 -2.30 -15.69 -17.08
CA LEU A 277 -0.95 -16.22 -16.87
C LEU A 277 -0.82 -16.92 -15.51
N SER A 278 -1.39 -16.35 -14.45
CA SER A 278 -1.43 -16.99 -13.13
C SER A 278 -2.08 -18.36 -13.20
N GLN A 279 -3.25 -18.47 -13.84
CA GLN A 279 -3.97 -19.73 -13.97
C GLN A 279 -3.18 -20.77 -14.76
N ARG A 280 -2.52 -20.37 -15.84
CA ARG A 280 -1.62 -21.26 -16.58
C ARG A 280 -0.54 -21.86 -15.69
N TRP A 281 0.06 -21.06 -14.80
CA TRP A 281 1.08 -21.56 -13.87
C TRP A 281 0.52 -22.43 -12.75
N ILE A 282 -0.68 -22.13 -12.25
CA ILE A 282 -1.35 -22.91 -11.20
C ILE A 282 -1.80 -24.28 -11.71
N GLU A 283 -2.30 -24.34 -12.95
CA GLU A 283 -2.83 -25.56 -13.56
C GLU A 283 -1.75 -26.43 -14.23
N ALA A 284 -0.56 -25.88 -14.45
CA ALA A 284 0.53 -26.57 -15.14
C ALA A 284 0.95 -27.84 -14.40
N LYS A 285 1.28 -28.87 -15.17
CA LYS A 285 2.02 -30.06 -14.71
C LYS A 285 3.47 -29.94 -15.16
N GLU A 286 4.32 -30.83 -14.64
CA GLU A 286 5.74 -30.92 -15.03
C GLU A 286 5.94 -30.95 -16.57
N SER A 287 5.06 -31.64 -17.30
CA SER A 287 5.11 -31.72 -18.76
C SER A 287 4.84 -30.39 -19.48
N ASP A 288 4.12 -29.48 -18.82
CA ASP A 288 3.65 -28.23 -19.41
C ASP A 288 4.67 -27.09 -19.20
N LEU A 289 5.64 -27.28 -18.29
CA LEU A 289 6.65 -26.29 -17.93
C LEU A 289 7.51 -25.81 -19.11
N GLY A 290 7.70 -26.67 -20.12
CA GLY A 290 8.41 -26.33 -21.36
C GLY A 290 7.69 -25.29 -22.23
N SER A 291 6.40 -25.05 -22.00
CA SER A 291 5.59 -24.08 -22.77
C SER A 291 5.78 -22.62 -22.35
N PHE A 292 6.34 -22.38 -21.16
CA PHE A 292 6.60 -21.02 -20.67
C PHE A 292 7.90 -20.46 -21.24
N SER A 293 7.90 -19.15 -21.50
CA SER A 293 9.05 -18.43 -22.04
C SER A 293 8.96 -16.93 -21.71
N SER A 294 10.08 -16.20 -21.78
CA SER A 294 10.12 -14.75 -21.54
C SER A 294 9.11 -13.92 -22.33
N ALA A 295 8.59 -14.45 -23.45
CA ALA A 295 7.52 -13.83 -24.23
C ALA A 295 6.20 -13.64 -23.44
N ASP A 296 5.93 -14.47 -22.42
CA ASP A 296 4.72 -14.37 -21.60
C ASP A 296 4.61 -13.04 -20.84
N LEU A 297 5.75 -12.40 -20.52
CA LEU A 297 5.82 -11.14 -19.77
C LEU A 297 6.07 -9.91 -20.65
N LYS A 298 6.33 -10.10 -21.96
CA LYS A 298 6.83 -9.04 -22.84
C LYS A 298 5.90 -7.82 -22.89
N GLU A 299 4.60 -8.05 -22.88
CA GLU A 299 3.57 -6.99 -22.96
C GLU A 299 3.01 -6.61 -21.58
N MET A 300 3.55 -7.18 -20.48
CA MET A 300 3.11 -6.86 -19.13
C MET A 300 3.87 -5.66 -18.58
N SER A 301 3.13 -4.68 -18.07
CA SER A 301 3.71 -3.62 -17.24
C SER A 301 4.20 -4.15 -15.89
N SER A 302 5.06 -3.41 -15.20
CA SER A 302 5.49 -3.72 -13.83
C SER A 302 4.30 -3.89 -12.88
N HIS A 303 3.27 -3.07 -13.02
CA HIS A 303 1.99 -3.21 -12.29
C HIS A 303 1.30 -4.56 -12.54
N GLN A 304 1.29 -5.04 -13.78
CA GLN A 304 0.72 -6.33 -14.14
C GLN A 304 1.57 -7.50 -13.63
N ILE A 305 2.90 -7.37 -13.61
CA ILE A 305 3.81 -8.38 -13.02
C ILE A 305 3.60 -8.46 -11.50
N ILE A 306 3.47 -7.30 -10.81
CA ILE A 306 3.13 -7.25 -9.39
C ILE A 306 1.83 -8.02 -9.15
N GLU A 307 0.79 -7.75 -9.95
CA GLU A 307 -0.51 -8.40 -9.79
C GLU A 307 -0.49 -9.90 -10.12
N PHE A 308 0.25 -10.30 -11.16
CA PHE A 308 0.49 -11.69 -11.49
C PHE A 308 1.12 -12.46 -10.32
N LEU A 309 2.16 -11.90 -9.69
CA LEU A 309 2.78 -12.52 -8.52
C LEU A 309 1.88 -12.48 -7.27
N THR A 310 1.07 -11.43 -7.09
CA THR A 310 0.05 -11.37 -6.02
C THR A 310 -0.94 -12.52 -6.14
N LEU A 311 -1.43 -12.78 -7.36
CA LEU A 311 -2.36 -13.87 -7.64
C LEU A 311 -1.78 -15.24 -7.28
N LEU A 312 -0.52 -15.51 -7.66
CA LEU A 312 0.14 -16.75 -7.29
C LEU A 312 0.33 -16.90 -5.77
N LEU A 313 0.55 -15.79 -5.06
CA LEU A 313 0.67 -15.80 -3.60
C LEU A 313 -0.67 -16.04 -2.87
N LEU A 314 -1.80 -15.79 -3.51
CA LEU A 314 -3.12 -16.08 -2.93
C LEU A 314 -3.43 -17.59 -2.91
N GLU A 315 -2.74 -18.36 -3.74
CA GLU A 315 -2.91 -19.81 -3.85
C GLU A 315 -2.04 -20.59 -2.84
N PRO A 316 -2.33 -21.88 -2.63
CA PRO A 316 -1.39 -22.80 -1.98
C PRO A 316 0.00 -22.74 -2.64
N PRO A 317 1.09 -23.04 -1.90
CA PRO A 317 2.43 -22.99 -2.47
C PRO A 317 2.57 -23.83 -3.75
N LEU A 318 3.11 -23.22 -4.80
CA LEU A 318 3.41 -23.91 -6.05
C LEU A 318 4.51 -24.97 -5.85
N PRO A 319 4.57 -26.02 -6.70
CA PRO A 319 5.68 -26.96 -6.69
C PRO A 319 7.04 -26.27 -6.90
N LEU A 320 8.09 -26.80 -6.28
CA LEU A 320 9.45 -26.26 -6.40
C LEU A 320 9.92 -26.15 -7.86
N SER A 321 9.60 -27.15 -8.69
CA SER A 321 9.90 -27.16 -10.13
C SER A 321 9.31 -25.97 -10.88
N HIS A 322 8.13 -25.48 -10.46
CA HIS A 322 7.44 -24.38 -11.12
C HIS A 322 8.15 -23.06 -10.85
N VAL A 323 8.52 -22.79 -9.60
CA VAL A 323 9.27 -21.58 -9.26
C VAL A 323 10.68 -21.60 -9.85
N GLN A 324 11.35 -22.76 -9.88
CA GLN A 324 12.62 -22.90 -10.58
C GLN A 324 12.48 -22.60 -12.08
N ARG A 325 11.43 -23.12 -12.73
CA ARG A 325 11.15 -22.81 -14.13
C ARG A 325 10.83 -21.33 -14.32
N MET A 326 10.05 -20.70 -13.45
CA MET A 326 9.78 -19.25 -13.51
C MET A 326 11.08 -18.44 -13.47
N GLN A 327 12.03 -18.79 -12.59
CA GLN A 327 13.34 -18.13 -12.60
C GLN A 327 14.05 -18.33 -13.94
N GLU A 328 14.08 -19.55 -14.46
CA GLU A 328 14.76 -19.86 -15.72
C GLU A 328 14.20 -19.04 -16.90
N VAL A 329 12.88 -18.87 -16.98
CA VAL A 329 12.24 -18.21 -18.14
C VAL A 329 12.02 -16.71 -17.98
N TYR A 330 11.91 -16.21 -16.74
CA TYR A 330 11.56 -14.80 -16.46
C TYR A 330 12.65 -14.01 -15.75
N ASP A 331 13.66 -14.69 -15.18
CA ASP A 331 14.78 -14.07 -14.47
C ASP A 331 14.36 -13.06 -13.38
N PHE A 332 13.34 -13.41 -12.59
CA PHE A 332 12.81 -12.53 -11.54
C PHE A 332 13.83 -12.14 -10.47
N ASN A 333 14.88 -12.95 -10.25
CA ASN A 333 15.98 -12.60 -9.34
C ASN A 333 16.74 -11.33 -9.76
N ALA A 334 16.74 -10.98 -11.05
CA ALA A 334 17.40 -9.79 -11.58
C ALA A 334 16.57 -8.49 -11.44
N ILE A 335 15.29 -8.59 -11.05
CA ILE A 335 14.41 -7.42 -10.93
C ILE A 335 14.70 -6.66 -9.62
N ASN A 336 14.92 -5.35 -9.77
CA ASN A 336 15.19 -4.43 -8.66
C ASN A 336 13.94 -3.74 -8.12
N ASN A 337 12.82 -3.74 -8.85
CA ASN A 337 11.55 -3.23 -8.35
C ASN A 337 11.16 -3.96 -7.06
N SER A 338 11.04 -3.22 -5.97
CA SER A 338 10.88 -3.79 -4.63
C SER A 338 9.57 -4.56 -4.45
N GLU A 339 8.47 -4.11 -5.06
CA GLU A 339 7.17 -4.79 -4.97
C GLU A 339 7.15 -6.13 -5.74
N ILE A 340 7.83 -6.19 -6.89
CA ILE A 340 8.00 -7.44 -7.67
C ILE A 340 8.93 -8.40 -6.91
N ARG A 341 10.12 -7.92 -6.54
CA ARG A 341 11.13 -8.72 -5.85
C ARG A 341 10.59 -9.31 -4.54
N PHE A 342 9.86 -8.51 -3.77
CA PHE A 342 9.22 -8.96 -2.54
C PHE A 342 8.29 -10.15 -2.77
N ARG A 343 7.34 -10.04 -3.70
CA ARG A 343 6.37 -11.10 -3.97
C ARG A 343 7.03 -12.34 -4.52
N TRP A 344 7.99 -12.16 -5.42
CA TRP A 344 8.78 -13.24 -5.97
C TRP A 344 9.52 -14.04 -4.89
N LEU A 345 10.24 -13.35 -3.99
CA LEU A 345 10.98 -14.02 -2.92
C LEU A 345 10.04 -14.73 -1.93
N ARG A 346 8.89 -14.13 -1.59
CA ARG A 346 7.86 -14.81 -0.79
C ARG A 346 7.36 -16.09 -1.48
N LEU A 347 7.09 -16.04 -2.78
CA LEU A 347 6.66 -17.20 -3.54
C LEU A 347 7.72 -18.31 -3.49
N CYS A 348 8.99 -17.96 -3.70
CA CYS A 348 10.11 -18.91 -3.63
C CYS A 348 10.25 -19.57 -2.25
N ILE A 349 10.19 -18.79 -1.17
CA ILE A 349 10.34 -19.30 0.20
C ILE A 349 9.14 -20.19 0.57
N ARG A 350 7.91 -19.78 0.22
CA ARG A 350 6.71 -20.59 0.45
C ARG A 350 6.73 -21.89 -0.35
N SER A 351 7.31 -21.89 -1.54
CA SER A 351 7.57 -23.08 -2.37
C SER A 351 8.84 -23.85 -1.96
N THR A 352 9.43 -23.53 -0.80
CA THR A 352 10.57 -24.25 -0.19
C THR A 352 11.86 -24.26 -1.02
N TRP A 353 12.09 -23.22 -1.84
CA TRP A 353 13.31 -23.12 -2.64
C TRP A 353 14.49 -22.57 -1.83
N GLU A 354 15.42 -23.44 -1.43
CA GLU A 354 16.55 -23.11 -0.55
C GLU A 354 17.48 -22.03 -1.11
N GLU A 355 17.69 -21.97 -2.44
CA GLU A 355 18.55 -20.95 -3.05
C GLU A 355 18.00 -19.51 -2.91
N ALA A 356 16.70 -19.36 -2.63
CA ALA A 356 16.09 -18.06 -2.38
C ALA A 356 16.30 -17.56 -0.94
N ILE A 357 16.70 -18.42 0.00
CA ILE A 357 16.95 -18.05 1.42
C ILE A 357 17.90 -16.85 1.54
N PRO A 358 19.12 -16.85 0.96
CA PRO A 358 20.02 -15.70 1.08
C PRO A 358 19.46 -14.44 0.43
N LEU A 359 18.67 -14.56 -0.65
CA LEU A 359 18.06 -13.41 -1.33
C LEU A 359 16.96 -12.77 -0.49
N ALA A 360 16.11 -13.59 0.15
CA ALA A 360 15.05 -13.16 1.05
C ALA A 360 15.60 -12.53 2.33
N LEU A 361 16.62 -13.12 2.95
CA LEU A 361 17.32 -12.54 4.10
C LEU A 361 17.94 -11.19 3.75
N LYS A 362 18.69 -11.13 2.64
CA LYS A 362 19.29 -9.88 2.16
C LYS A 362 18.26 -8.78 1.97
N MET A 363 17.13 -9.07 1.32
CA MET A 363 16.07 -8.09 1.15
C MET A 363 15.42 -7.69 2.49
N ALA A 364 15.28 -8.61 3.44
CA ALA A 364 14.72 -8.33 4.75
C ALA A 364 15.64 -7.46 5.63
N THR A 365 16.96 -7.43 5.37
CA THR A 365 17.95 -6.70 6.18
C THR A 365 18.55 -5.47 5.51
N ASP A 366 18.63 -5.41 4.18
CA ASP A 366 19.21 -4.26 3.45
C ASP A 366 18.24 -3.05 3.41
N GLN A 367 16.98 -3.27 3.77
CA GLN A 367 15.95 -2.24 3.94
C GLN A 367 15.03 -2.62 5.11
N GLY A 368 14.29 -1.65 5.65
CA GLY A 368 13.50 -1.78 6.87
C GLY A 368 12.00 -1.55 6.69
N ARG A 369 11.49 -1.39 5.45
CA ARG A 369 10.06 -1.18 5.19
C ARG A 369 9.29 -2.40 5.69
N MET A 370 8.44 -2.22 6.69
CA MET A 370 7.77 -3.32 7.39
C MET A 370 6.86 -4.14 6.48
N LYS A 371 6.31 -3.53 5.42
CA LYS A 371 5.58 -4.21 4.35
C LYS A 371 6.38 -5.37 3.74
N PHE A 372 7.70 -5.22 3.64
CA PHE A 372 8.60 -6.24 3.07
C PHE A 372 9.30 -7.06 4.17
N THR A 373 9.89 -6.38 5.14
CA THR A 373 10.72 -7.00 6.17
C THR A 373 9.93 -8.01 7.03
N ARG A 374 8.74 -7.62 7.52
CA ARG A 374 7.96 -8.51 8.41
C ARG A 374 7.49 -9.79 7.70
N PRO A 375 6.83 -9.74 6.52
CA PRO A 375 6.40 -10.96 5.85
C PRO A 375 7.57 -11.85 5.40
N LEU A 376 8.71 -11.27 4.97
CA LEU A 376 9.89 -12.07 4.61
C LEU A 376 10.44 -12.81 5.82
N PHE A 377 10.59 -12.16 6.98
CA PHE A 377 11.00 -12.84 8.21
C PHE A 377 10.00 -13.93 8.64
N ARG A 378 8.68 -13.69 8.52
CA ARG A 378 7.66 -14.70 8.83
C ARG A 378 7.72 -15.93 7.93
N ASP A 379 7.87 -15.73 6.62
CA ASP A 379 7.99 -16.82 5.66
C ASP A 379 9.28 -17.62 5.90
N LEU A 380 10.41 -16.93 6.11
CA LEU A 380 11.70 -17.55 6.44
C LEU A 380 11.67 -18.33 7.76
N TYR A 381 10.96 -17.83 8.77
CA TYR A 381 10.80 -18.51 10.05
C TYR A 381 9.90 -19.75 9.95
N SER A 382 8.88 -19.67 9.09
CA SER A 382 7.96 -20.79 8.84
C SER A 382 8.63 -21.93 8.06
N PHE A 383 9.58 -21.61 7.17
CA PHE A 383 10.36 -22.61 6.45
C PHE A 383 11.47 -23.21 7.32
N GLU A 384 11.36 -24.52 7.60
CA GLU A 384 12.26 -25.27 8.50
C GLU A 384 13.75 -25.06 8.20
N LYS A 385 14.13 -25.04 6.91
CA LYS A 385 15.52 -24.91 6.46
C LYS A 385 16.12 -23.52 6.74
N SER A 386 15.30 -22.48 6.85
CA SER A 386 15.76 -21.11 7.11
C SER A 386 15.44 -20.59 8.51
N ARG A 387 14.69 -21.33 9.32
CA ARG A 387 14.19 -20.84 10.62
C ARG A 387 15.28 -20.34 11.54
N ASP A 388 16.28 -21.17 11.82
CA ASP A 388 17.37 -20.82 12.74
C ASP A 388 18.22 -19.67 12.19
N LEU A 389 18.40 -19.64 10.87
CA LEU A 389 19.12 -18.56 10.21
C LEU A 389 18.34 -17.24 10.29
N ALA A 390 17.01 -17.26 10.11
CA ALA A 390 16.16 -16.09 10.24
C ALA A 390 16.21 -15.49 11.65
N VAL A 391 16.12 -16.34 12.69
CA VAL A 391 16.25 -15.91 14.09
C VAL A 391 17.64 -15.33 14.35
N LYS A 392 18.70 -16.04 13.93
CA LYS A 392 20.08 -15.57 14.10
C LYS A 392 20.30 -14.21 13.43
N THR A 393 19.89 -14.07 12.16
CA THR A 393 20.02 -12.82 11.40
C THR A 393 19.23 -11.68 12.04
N PHE A 394 18.02 -11.93 12.54
CA PHE A 394 17.26 -10.94 13.29
C PHE A 394 18.03 -10.47 14.53
N GLN A 395 18.54 -11.39 15.37
CA GLN A 395 19.27 -11.02 16.59
C GLN A 395 20.56 -10.23 16.28
N GLU A 396 21.26 -10.56 15.20
CA GLU A 396 22.45 -9.82 14.74
C GLU A 396 22.14 -8.36 14.35
N HIS A 397 20.96 -8.10 13.77
CA HIS A 397 20.57 -6.76 13.31
C HIS A 397 19.66 -6.01 14.29
N ARG A 398 19.13 -6.69 15.31
CA ARG A 398 18.06 -6.17 16.18
C ARG A 398 18.36 -4.80 16.78
N ALA A 399 19.61 -4.58 17.19
CA ALA A 399 20.07 -3.35 17.82
C ALA A 399 20.24 -2.16 16.84
N SER A 400 20.35 -2.42 15.53
CA SER A 400 20.48 -1.39 14.49
C SER A 400 19.20 -1.15 13.67
N MET A 401 18.16 -1.96 13.91
CA MET A 401 16.84 -1.80 13.28
C MET A 401 16.08 -0.58 13.85
N HIS A 402 15.14 -0.06 13.07
CA HIS A 402 14.16 0.89 13.59
C HIS A 402 13.41 0.27 14.79
N PRO A 403 13.23 0.99 15.92
CA PRO A 403 12.69 0.40 17.15
C PRO A 403 11.34 -0.31 16.98
N VAL A 404 10.41 0.29 16.23
CA VAL A 404 9.09 -0.31 15.94
C VAL A 404 9.23 -1.58 15.10
N THR A 405 10.10 -1.57 14.09
CA THR A 405 10.35 -2.74 13.24
C THR A 405 11.00 -3.87 14.04
N SER A 406 11.97 -3.53 14.89
CA SER A 406 12.64 -4.47 15.80
C SER A 406 11.63 -5.15 16.74
N MET A 407 10.74 -4.36 17.35
CA MET A 407 9.68 -4.87 18.22
C MET A 407 8.70 -5.80 17.48
N LEU A 408 8.20 -5.38 16.31
CA LEU A 408 7.20 -6.16 15.58
C LEU A 408 7.80 -7.42 14.93
N VAL A 409 9.03 -7.38 14.41
CA VAL A 409 9.71 -8.59 13.92
C VAL A 409 10.04 -9.51 15.09
N GLY A 410 10.42 -8.98 16.26
CA GLY A 410 10.60 -9.76 17.48
C GLY A 410 9.35 -10.57 17.83
N LYS A 411 8.18 -9.92 17.85
CA LYS A 411 6.88 -10.58 18.05
C LYS A 411 6.59 -11.63 16.98
N ASP A 412 6.79 -11.29 15.70
CA ASP A 412 6.56 -12.20 14.57
C ASP A 412 7.43 -13.49 14.66
N LEU A 413 8.61 -13.41 15.28
CA LEU A 413 9.56 -14.51 15.46
C LEU A 413 9.52 -15.16 16.86
N ASN A 414 8.60 -14.75 17.73
CA ASN A 414 8.54 -15.14 19.15
C ASN A 414 9.87 -14.89 19.90
N GLN A 415 10.48 -13.74 19.66
CA GLN A 415 11.76 -13.30 20.24
C GLN A 415 11.59 -12.07 21.13
N ASP A 416 10.55 -12.04 21.98
CA ASP A 416 10.14 -10.88 22.78
C ASP A 416 11.11 -10.49 23.92
N GLN A 417 12.20 -11.23 24.10
CA GLN A 417 13.22 -10.96 25.14
C GLN A 417 14.21 -9.87 24.72
#